data_AF-A0A6C0IP17-F1
#
_entry.id   AF-A0A6C0IP17-F1
#
_cell.length_a   1.000
_cell.length_b   1.000
_cell.length_c   1.000
_cell.angle_alpha   90.00
_cell.angle_beta   90.00
_cell.angle_gamma   90.00
#
_symmetry.space_group_name_H-M   'P 1'
#
loop_
_entity.id
_entity.type
_entity.pdbx_description
1 polymer ?
#
loop_
_entity_poly.entity_id
_entity_poly.type
_entity_poly.pdbx_seq_one_letter_code
_entity_poly.pdbx_strand_id
1 'polypeptide(L)' 'MPETINVEHLDSVVKNVISKFAVRANVGLEKYGTNLDRQDLQTVDWITHAQEELMDGILYLEKLKQQYTRDTEN' A
#
# COMPACT_ATOMS: atom_id res chain seq x y z
N MET A 1 -17.86 16.67 0.92
CA MET A 1 -17.30 16.47 2.27
C MET A 1 -17.06 14.98 2.42
N PRO A 2 -15.86 14.52 2.85
CA PRO A 2 -15.71 13.12 3.19
C PRO A 2 -16.67 12.82 4.35
N GLU A 3 -17.42 11.72 4.24
CA GLU A 3 -18.17 11.20 5.37
C GLU A 3 -17.19 10.92 6.51
N THR A 4 -17.52 11.34 7.73
CA THR A 4 -16.72 11.00 8.91
C THR A 4 -16.82 9.49 9.15
N ILE A 5 -15.71 8.78 8.99
CA ILE A 5 -15.65 7.34 9.24
C ILE A 5 -15.55 7.13 10.77
N ASN A 6 -16.58 6.55 11.39
CA ASN A 6 -16.46 6.07 12.77
C ASN A 6 -15.71 4.73 12.77
N VAL A 7 -14.55 4.69 13.43
CA VAL A 7 -13.68 3.52 13.51
C VAL A 7 -13.64 2.88 14.90
N GLU A 8 -14.39 3.38 15.88
CA GLU A 8 -14.27 2.98 17.28
C GLU A 8 -14.60 1.50 17.49
N HIS A 9 -15.64 1.00 16.82
CA HIS A 9 -16.10 -0.39 16.93
C HIS A 9 -15.26 -1.38 16.11
N LEU A 10 -14.31 -0.92 15.30
CA LEU A 10 -13.48 -1.80 14.46
C LEU A 10 -12.46 -2.53 15.33
N ASP A 11 -12.09 -3.74 14.89
CA ASP A 11 -11.04 -4.52 15.54
C ASP A 11 -9.65 -3.89 15.35
N SER A 12 -8.67 -4.42 16.08
CA SER A 12 -7.30 -3.93 16.06
C SER A 12 -6.59 -4.14 14.72
N VAL A 13 -6.96 -5.17 13.95
CA VAL A 13 -6.37 -5.45 12.63
C VAL A 13 -6.81 -4.40 11.63
N VAL A 14 -8.10 -4.10 11.57
CA VAL A 14 -8.65 -3.08 10.68
C VAL A 14 -8.10 -1.69 11.04
N LYS A 15 -8.06 -1.35 12.33
CA LYS A 15 -7.46 -0.09 12.81
C LYS A 15 -5.99 0.03 12.39
N ASN A 16 -5.22 -1.04 12.50
CA ASN A 16 -3.82 -1.07 12.09
C ASN A 16 -3.66 -0.87 10.57
N VAL A 17 -4.51 -1.50 9.76
CA VAL A 17 -4.49 -1.33 8.30
C VAL A 17 -4.82 0.12 7.91
N ILE A 18 -5.84 0.73 8.53
CA ILE A 18 -6.17 2.16 8.32
C ILE A 18 -4.98 3.05 8.70
N SER A 19 -4.35 2.80 9.84
CA SER A 19 -3.15 3.54 10.26
C SER A 19 -2.00 3.41 9.27
N LYS A 20 -1.78 2.22 8.68
CA LYS A 20 -0.75 2.01 7.65
C LYS A 20 -1.04 2.81 6.39
N PHE A 21 -2.30 2.89 5.96
CA PHE A 21 -2.68 3.74 4.82
C PHE A 21 -2.40 5.21 5.10
N ALA A 22 -2.77 5.72 6.28
CA ALA A 22 -2.51 7.09 6.68
C ALA A 22 -1.01 7.43 6.70
N VAL A 23 -0.19 6.55 7.29
CA VAL A 23 1.27 6.72 7.32
C VAL A 23 1.85 6.74 5.90
N ARG A 24 1.45 5.80 5.02
CA ARG A 24 1.92 5.78 3.63
C ARG A 24 1.54 7.05 2.86
N ALA A 25 0.33 7.58 3.08
CA ALA A 25 -0.11 8.83 2.47
C ALA A 25 0.77 10.02 2.91
N ASN A 26 1.09 10.12 4.20
CA ASN A 26 1.97 11.17 4.72
C ASN A 26 3.40 11.07 4.16
N VAL A 27 3.97 9.86 4.09
CA VAL A 27 5.29 9.65 3.49
C VAL A 27 5.30 10.03 2.01
N GLY A 28 4.23 9.69 1.27
CA GLY A 28 4.07 10.12 -0.11
C GLY A 28 4.04 11.64 -0.24
N LEU A 29 3.27 12.31 0.62
CA LEU A 29 3.18 13.77 0.65
C LEU A 29 4.54 14.42 0.95
N GLU A 30 5.28 13.92 1.94
CA GLU A 30 6.63 14.39 2.28
C GLU A 30 7.62 14.18 1.13
N LYS A 31 7.55 13.02 0.45
CA LYS A 31 8.48 12.65 -0.62
C LYS A 31 8.25 13.41 -1.92
N TYR A 32 6.99 13.62 -2.30
CA TYR A 32 6.62 14.18 -3.60
C TYR A 32 6.10 15.62 -3.51
N GLY A 33 5.92 16.16 -2.31
CA GLY A 33 5.31 17.48 -2.09
C GLY A 33 3.83 17.56 -2.50
N THR A 34 3.22 16.42 -2.82
CA THR A 34 1.84 16.30 -3.30
C THR A 34 1.25 14.94 -2.91
N ASN A 35 -0.06 14.79 -3.02
CA ASN A 35 -0.81 13.58 -2.70
C ASN A 35 -1.50 13.01 -3.96
N LEU A 36 -2.50 12.14 -3.79
CA LEU A 36 -3.26 11.59 -4.92
C LEU A 36 -4.19 12.60 -5.60
N ASP A 37 -4.40 13.80 -5.04
CA ASP A 37 -5.15 14.91 -5.66
C ASP A 37 -4.30 15.68 -6.69
N ARG A 38 -3.06 15.24 -6.93
CA ARG A 38 -2.15 15.80 -7.93
C ARG A 38 -2.76 15.75 -9.34
N GLN A 39 -2.49 16.77 -10.14
CA GLN A 39 -3.04 16.92 -11.50
C GLN A 39 -1.98 16.85 -12.60
N ASP A 40 -0.73 16.59 -12.23
CA ASP A 40 0.45 16.60 -13.10
C ASP A 40 0.71 15.24 -13.77
N LEU A 41 0.08 14.15 -13.32
CA LEU A 41 0.19 12.82 -13.92
C LEU A 41 -0.94 12.53 -14.91
N GLN A 42 -0.61 11.86 -16.01
CA GLN A 42 -1.57 11.30 -16.95
C GLN A 42 -2.05 9.93 -16.48
N THR A 43 -3.19 9.48 -16.98
CA THR A 43 -3.74 8.14 -16.66
C THR A 43 -2.73 7.01 -16.91
N VAL A 44 -1.91 7.13 -17.95
CA VAL A 44 -0.88 6.13 -18.27
C VAL A 44 0.21 6.05 -17.18
N ASP A 45 0.60 7.18 -16.59
CA ASP A 45 1.60 7.21 -15.53
C ASP A 45 1.10 6.47 -14.29
N TRP A 46 -0.18 6.68 -13.93
CA TRP A 46 -0.83 5.94 -12.85
C TRP A 46 -0.87 4.43 -13.10
N ILE A 47 -1.16 4.01 -14.33
CA ILE A 47 -1.15 2.60 -14.72
C ILE A 47 0.26 2.03 -14.58
N THR A 48 1.28 2.74 -15.08
CA THR A 48 2.67 2.31 -14.97
C THR A 48 3.10 2.18 -13.51
N HIS A 49 2.83 3.17 -12.67
CA HIS A 49 3.15 3.08 -11.24
C HIS A 49 2.44 1.92 -10.55
N ALA A 50 1.17 1.66 -10.87
CA ALA A 50 0.45 0.52 -10.32
C ALA A 50 1.07 -0.82 -10.78
N GLN A 51 1.50 -0.94 -12.03
CA GLN A 51 2.20 -2.12 -12.52
C GLN A 51 3.53 -2.34 -11.79
N GLU A 52 4.31 -1.28 -11.57
CA GLU A 52 5.57 -1.32 -10.83
C GLU A 52 5.38 -1.82 -9.39
N GLU A 53 4.45 -1.23 -8.65
CA GLU A 53 4.17 -1.63 -7.26
C GLU A 53 3.63 -3.08 -7.16
N LEU A 54 2.87 -3.54 -8.17
CA LEU A 54 2.43 -4.94 -8.25
C LEU A 54 3.58 -5.91 -8.56
N MET A 55 4.54 -5.52 -9.39
CA MET A 55 5.75 -6.31 -9.64
C MET A 55 6.54 -6.51 -8.34
N ASP A 56 6.73 -5.45 -7.54
CA ASP A 56 7.36 -5.55 -6.22
C ASP A 56 6.58 -6.50 -5.29
N GLY A 57 5.25 -6.42 -5.31
CA GLY A 57 4.38 -7.35 -4.59
C GLY A 57 4.61 -8.81 -5.00
N ILE A 58 4.71 -9.10 -6.30
CA ILE A 58 5.01 -10.44 -6.83
C ILE A 58 6.39 -10.93 -6.36
N LEU A 59 7.40 -10.06 -6.36
CA LEU A 59 8.75 -10.41 -5.88
C LEU A 59 8.73 -10.80 -4.39
N TYR A 60 7.98 -10.09 -3.55
CA TYR A 60 7.83 -10.47 -2.14
C TYR A 60 7.11 -11.81 -1.97
N LEU A 61 6.05 -12.07 -2.74
CA LEU A 61 5.36 -13.35 -2.70
C LEU A 61 6.26 -14.51 -3.12
N GLU A 62 7.05 -14.34 -4.18
CA GLU A 62 8.01 -15.35 -4.63
C GLU A 62 9.06 -15.64 -3.55
N LYS A 63 9.59 -14.60 -2.89
CA LYS A 63 10.54 -14.77 -1.78
C LYS A 63 9.93 -15.53 -0.60
N LEU A 64 8.71 -15.18 -0.20
CA LEU A 64 8.00 -15.84 0.90
C LEU A 64 7.71 -17.31 0.56
N LYS A 65 7.28 -17.60 -0.67
CA LYS A 65 7.06 -18.97 -1.16
C LYS A 65 8.33 -19.81 -1.02
N GLN A 66 9.48 -19.28 -1.47
CA GLN A 66 10.77 -19.96 -1.36
C GLN A 66 11.19 -20.23 0.10
N GLN A 67 10.93 -19.28 1.01
CA GLN A 67 11.22 -19.44 2.44
C GLN A 67 10.34 -20.53 3.05
N TYR A 68 9.03 -20.43 2.83
CA TYR A 68 8.07 -21.40 3.36
C TYR A 68 8.38 -22.83 2.89
N THR A 69 8.66 -23.03 1.60
CA THR A 69 9.02 -24.36 1.08
C THR A 69 10.30 -24.91 1.70
N ARG A 70 11.35 -24.08 1.86
CA ARG A 70 12.59 -24.50 2.53
C ARG A 70 12.36 -24.88 3.99
N ASP A 71 11.51 -24.15 4.70
CA ASP A 71 11.21 -24.43 6.11
C ASP A 71 10.36 -25.70 6.27
N THR A 72 9.57 -26.10 5.26
CA THR A 72 8.81 -27.36 5.26
C THR A 72 9.62 -28.59 4.84
N GLU A 73 10.77 -28.40 4.20
CA GLU A 73 11.67 -29.48 3.74
C GLU A 73 12.78 -29.82 4.77
N ASN A 74 12.90 -29.04 5.84
CA ASN A 74 13.78 -29.31 6.99
C ASN A 74 13.00 -29.88 8.17
#